data_AF-A0A5B0VL76-F1
#
_entry.id   AF-A0A5B0VL76-F1
#
_cell.length_a   1.000
_cell.length_b   1.000
_cell.length_c   1.000
_cell.angle_alpha   90.00
_cell.angle_beta   90.00
_cell.angle_gamma   90.00
#
_symmetry.space_group_name_H-M   'P 1'
#
loop_
_entity.id
_entity.type
_entity.pdbx_description
1 polymer ?
#
loop_
_entity_poly.entity_id
_entity_poly.type
_entity_poly.pdbx_seq_one_letter_code
_entity_poly.pdbx_strand_id
1 'polypeptide(L)'
;MAKNDFKAFATGENANTLSQEEYENSDFIEEGFKSGIARSERLNKVWRQSSIIAAVIGKYIAEKTGEDVIDDGDLEKLTQQLDLALKQKITTEIPAASLTQKGISQLNSATNSDREDQAATPKAVHDVRKIAEGKLSGVPDASLTEKGIVRLSNQIADAGNTVPTSSLMHTVWNELNKSIDGANTNATNANNNATSANNNANNRLAKNQNGADIPNKSEFIKN
;
A
#
# COMPACT_ATOMS: atom_id res chain seq x y z
N MET A 1 -20.24 -10.90 45.67
CA MET A 1 -18.81 -10.63 45.40
C MET A 1 -18.05 -11.87 45.83
N ALA A 2 -17.07 -12.30 45.04
CA ALA A 2 -16.19 -13.39 45.42
C ALA A 2 -15.45 -13.06 46.73
N LYS A 3 -15.27 -14.07 47.56
CA LYS A 3 -14.61 -14.00 48.87
C LYS A 3 -13.11 -14.20 48.69
N ASN A 4 -12.32 -13.38 49.37
CA ASN A 4 -10.87 -13.59 49.52
C ASN A 4 -10.56 -13.90 50.99
N ASP A 5 -9.99 -15.08 51.25
CA ASP A 5 -9.63 -15.52 52.59
C ASP A 5 -8.25 -15.03 53.06
N PHE A 6 -7.38 -14.61 52.14
CA PHE A 6 -6.11 -13.96 52.49
C PHE A 6 -6.38 -12.56 53.05
N LYS A 7 -6.16 -12.38 54.36
CA LYS A 7 -6.41 -11.12 55.07
C LYS A 7 -5.11 -10.34 55.30
N ALA A 8 -5.18 -9.04 55.13
CA ALA A 8 -4.12 -8.14 55.55
C ALA A 8 -4.09 -8.07 57.09
N PHE A 9 -2.92 -8.24 57.68
CA PHE A 9 -2.71 -8.19 59.13
C PHE A 9 -2.27 -6.79 59.58
N ALA A 10 -2.71 -6.35 60.76
CA ALA A 10 -2.24 -5.12 61.42
C ALA A 10 -2.35 -3.83 60.55
N THR A 11 -3.49 -3.64 59.88
CA THR A 11 -3.77 -2.47 59.02
C THR A 11 -4.46 -1.30 59.72
N GLY A 12 -4.78 -1.44 61.02
CA GLY A 12 -5.44 -0.39 61.80
C GLY A 12 -4.52 0.79 62.10
N GLU A 13 -5.11 1.97 62.32
CA GLU A 13 -4.39 3.22 62.63
C GLU A 13 -3.48 3.09 63.88
N ASN A 14 -3.93 2.32 64.87
CA ASN A 14 -3.19 2.05 66.12
C ASN A 14 -2.54 0.67 66.13
N ALA A 15 -2.21 0.10 64.97
CA ALA A 15 -1.59 -1.22 64.92
C ALA A 15 -0.19 -1.20 65.55
N ASN A 16 0.09 -2.17 66.43
CA ASN A 16 1.39 -2.34 67.08
C ASN A 16 2.44 -2.80 66.05
N THR A 17 3.00 -1.86 65.29
CA THR A 17 3.98 -2.11 64.22
C THR A 17 5.04 -1.02 64.22
N LEU A 18 6.27 -1.36 63.83
CA LEU A 18 7.29 -0.35 63.57
C LEU A 18 6.88 0.64 62.47
N SER A 19 7.37 1.88 62.58
CA SER A 19 7.32 2.84 61.48
C SER A 19 8.09 2.32 60.26
N GLN A 20 7.92 2.96 59.09
CA GLN A 20 8.67 2.55 57.90
C GLN A 20 10.16 2.88 58.05
N GLU A 21 10.47 4.06 58.56
CA GLU A 21 11.82 4.53 58.80
C GLU A 21 12.59 3.65 59.80
N GLU A 22 11.98 3.28 60.94
CA GLU A 22 12.65 2.40 61.92
C GLU A 22 12.88 0.98 61.39
N TYR A 23 12.00 0.49 60.51
CA TYR A 23 12.15 -0.83 59.90
C TYR A 23 13.31 -0.82 58.91
N GLU A 24 13.35 0.14 57.99
CA GLU A 24 14.41 0.28 56.98
C GLU A 24 15.80 0.46 57.58
N ASN A 25 15.90 1.10 58.75
CA ASN A 25 17.16 1.31 59.47
C ASN A 25 17.53 0.16 60.42
N SER A 26 16.83 -0.97 60.38
CA SER A 26 17.07 -2.08 61.32
C SER A 26 18.01 -3.16 60.76
N ASP A 27 18.91 -3.65 61.60
CA ASP A 27 19.88 -4.70 61.22
C ASP A 27 19.21 -6.04 60.84
N PHE A 28 17.98 -6.28 61.31
CA PHE A 28 17.29 -7.55 61.10
C PHE A 28 16.64 -7.70 59.71
N ILE A 29 16.63 -6.66 58.87
CA ILE A 29 16.21 -6.81 57.46
C ILE A 29 17.18 -7.73 56.70
N GLU A 30 18.47 -7.56 56.94
CA GLU A 30 19.52 -8.34 56.27
C GLU A 30 19.82 -9.64 57.02
N GLU A 31 19.96 -9.55 58.34
CA GLU A 31 20.43 -10.68 59.15
C GLU A 31 19.31 -11.58 59.69
N GLY A 32 18.05 -11.15 59.56
CA GLY A 32 16.90 -11.80 60.19
C GLY A 32 16.86 -11.63 61.72
N PHE A 33 15.85 -12.22 62.37
CA PHE A 33 15.73 -12.20 63.82
C PHE A 33 16.73 -13.16 64.47
N LYS A 34 17.63 -12.63 65.30
CA LYS A 34 18.58 -13.41 66.13
C LYS A 34 17.95 -13.82 67.46
N SER A 35 18.58 -14.79 68.15
CA SER A 35 18.16 -15.23 69.49
C SER A 35 18.11 -14.04 70.47
N GLY A 36 17.01 -13.92 71.21
CA GLY A 36 16.78 -12.80 72.11
C GLY A 36 15.29 -12.54 72.37
N ILE A 37 14.96 -11.31 72.78
CA ILE A 37 13.59 -10.91 73.09
C ILE A 37 12.81 -10.66 71.79
N ALA A 38 11.74 -11.42 71.58
CA ALA A 38 10.82 -11.25 70.47
C ALA A 38 9.93 -10.01 70.68
N ARG A 39 10.26 -8.88 70.05
CA ARG A 39 9.43 -7.67 70.10
C ARG A 39 8.29 -7.77 69.09
N SER A 40 7.06 -7.71 69.59
CA SER A 40 5.84 -7.88 68.78
C SER A 40 5.71 -6.85 67.66
N GLU A 41 6.09 -5.59 67.88
CA GLU A 41 6.08 -4.53 66.87
C GLU A 41 6.95 -4.85 65.64
N ARG A 42 8.06 -5.58 65.84
CA ARG A 42 9.00 -5.99 64.77
C ARG A 42 8.43 -7.15 63.97
N LEU A 43 7.91 -8.16 64.65
CA LEU A 43 7.27 -9.32 64.02
C LEU A 43 6.03 -8.89 63.23
N ASN A 44 5.19 -8.05 63.84
CA ASN A 44 3.98 -7.53 63.22
C ASN A 44 4.29 -6.73 61.95
N LYS A 45 5.43 -6.03 61.88
CA LYS A 45 5.85 -5.31 60.68
C LYS A 45 6.13 -6.26 59.51
N VAL A 46 6.86 -7.34 59.76
CA VAL A 46 7.15 -8.37 58.74
C VAL A 46 5.86 -9.07 58.30
N TRP A 47 5.04 -9.52 59.26
CA TRP A 47 3.75 -10.17 58.96
C TRP A 47 2.78 -9.24 58.23
N ARG A 48 2.78 -7.95 58.56
CA ARG A 48 1.98 -6.96 57.82
C ARG A 48 2.45 -6.83 56.38
N GLN A 49 3.75 -6.67 56.12
CA GLN A 49 4.26 -6.53 54.75
C GLN A 49 3.90 -7.75 53.89
N SER A 50 4.07 -8.97 54.40
CA SER A 50 3.73 -10.19 53.65
C SER A 50 2.22 -10.37 53.47
N SER A 51 1.43 -10.20 54.52
CA SER A 51 -0.03 -10.40 54.47
C SER A 51 -0.76 -9.36 53.62
N ILE A 52 -0.27 -8.11 53.55
CA ILE A 52 -0.83 -7.10 52.66
C ILE A 52 -0.69 -7.53 51.20
N ILE A 53 0.50 -8.00 50.80
CA ILE A 53 0.73 -8.48 49.43
C ILE A 53 -0.16 -9.67 49.11
N ALA A 54 -0.25 -10.65 50.03
CA ALA A 54 -1.14 -11.81 49.87
C ALA A 54 -2.62 -11.39 49.73
N ALA A 55 -3.08 -10.46 50.57
CA ALA A 55 -4.47 -9.97 50.51
C ALA A 55 -4.78 -9.17 49.25
N VAL A 56 -3.82 -8.37 48.75
CA VAL A 56 -3.97 -7.63 47.48
C VAL A 56 -4.04 -8.60 46.30
N ILE A 57 -3.17 -9.60 46.25
CA ILE A 57 -3.18 -10.62 45.19
C ILE A 57 -4.47 -11.43 45.27
N GLY A 58 -4.85 -11.95 46.44
CA GLY A 58 -6.08 -12.73 46.61
C GLY A 58 -7.33 -11.92 46.25
N LYS A 59 -7.39 -10.63 46.62
CA LYS A 59 -8.48 -9.73 46.23
C LYS A 59 -8.50 -9.54 44.71
N TYR A 60 -7.35 -9.31 44.08
CA TYR A 60 -7.25 -9.16 42.63
C TYR A 60 -7.75 -10.41 41.89
N ILE A 61 -7.34 -11.60 42.35
CA ILE A 61 -7.79 -12.87 41.80
C ILE A 61 -9.31 -12.99 41.93
N ALA A 62 -9.87 -12.76 43.12
CA ALA A 62 -11.30 -12.86 43.36
C ALA A 62 -12.11 -11.88 42.49
N GLU A 63 -11.64 -10.64 42.35
CA GLU A 63 -12.30 -9.61 41.54
C GLU A 63 -12.26 -9.91 40.04
N LYS A 64 -11.17 -10.49 39.53
CA LYS A 64 -11.04 -10.78 38.09
C LYS A 64 -11.74 -12.08 37.73
N THR A 65 -11.47 -13.17 38.46
CA THR A 65 -12.05 -14.48 38.17
C THR A 65 -13.53 -14.56 38.52
N GLY A 66 -14.00 -13.80 39.52
CA GLY A 66 -15.34 -13.95 40.08
C GLY A 66 -15.48 -15.17 40.99
N GLU A 67 -14.38 -15.87 41.30
CA GLU A 67 -14.35 -17.06 42.15
C GLU A 67 -13.77 -16.75 43.53
N ASP A 68 -14.21 -17.52 44.53
CA ASP A 68 -13.65 -17.44 45.87
C ASP A 68 -12.18 -17.90 45.87
N VAL A 69 -11.35 -17.13 46.58
CA VAL A 69 -9.93 -17.40 46.81
C VAL A 69 -9.77 -17.86 48.25
N ILE A 70 -9.61 -19.17 48.41
CA ILE A 70 -9.67 -19.88 49.69
C ILE A 70 -8.23 -20.16 50.18
N ASP A 71 -7.99 -19.98 51.47
CA ASP A 71 -6.72 -20.32 52.13
C ASP A 71 -6.77 -21.77 52.66
N ASP A 72 -6.71 -22.75 51.74
CA ASP A 72 -6.77 -24.20 52.05
C ASP A 72 -5.45 -24.93 51.74
N GLY A 73 -4.42 -24.19 51.32
CA GLY A 73 -3.11 -24.74 50.96
C GLY A 73 -3.01 -25.31 49.55
N ASP A 74 -4.06 -25.22 48.72
CA ASP A 74 -4.03 -25.67 47.33
C ASP A 74 -3.30 -24.65 46.42
N LEU A 75 -1.99 -24.85 46.28
CA LEU A 75 -1.14 -24.00 45.46
C LEU A 75 -1.45 -24.09 43.96
N GLU A 76 -1.89 -25.26 43.49
CA GLU A 76 -2.18 -25.48 42.06
C GLU A 76 -3.42 -24.68 41.66
N LYS A 77 -4.49 -24.79 42.46
CA LYS A 77 -5.71 -24.00 42.27
C LYS A 77 -5.43 -22.50 42.34
N LEU A 78 -4.70 -22.04 43.37
CA LEU A 78 -4.39 -20.61 43.51
C LEU A 78 -3.58 -20.08 42.32
N THR A 79 -2.65 -20.89 41.78
CA THR A 79 -1.87 -20.54 40.59
C THR A 79 -2.76 -20.44 39.35
N GLN A 80 -3.66 -21.42 39.14
CA GLN A 80 -4.60 -21.39 38.02
C GLN A 80 -5.54 -20.16 38.08
N GLN A 81 -6.02 -19.82 39.28
CA GLN A 81 -6.86 -18.64 39.48
C GLN A 81 -6.08 -17.34 39.21
N LEU A 82 -4.81 -17.26 39.62
CA LEU A 82 -3.94 -16.12 39.28
C LEU A 82 -3.72 -15.99 37.76
N ASP A 83 -3.41 -17.08 37.08
CA ASP A 83 -3.25 -17.09 35.62
C ASP A 83 -4.53 -16.66 34.91
N LEU A 84 -5.69 -17.12 35.38
CA LEU A 84 -6.99 -16.72 34.82
C LEU A 84 -7.24 -15.22 35.03
N ALA A 85 -6.99 -14.71 36.23
CA ALA A 85 -7.12 -13.29 36.55
C ALA A 85 -6.24 -12.41 35.64
N LEU A 86 -4.99 -12.83 35.39
CA LEU A 86 -4.08 -12.14 34.50
C LEU A 86 -4.54 -12.21 33.04
N LYS A 87 -4.98 -13.38 32.56
CA LYS A 87 -5.53 -13.54 31.20
C LYS A 87 -6.74 -12.65 30.98
N GLN A 88 -7.69 -12.62 31.90
CA GLN A 88 -8.89 -11.78 31.80
C GLN A 88 -8.55 -10.29 31.74
N LYS A 89 -7.59 -9.85 32.56
CA LYS A 89 -7.08 -8.47 32.54
C LYS A 89 -6.49 -8.12 31.18
N ILE A 90 -5.62 -8.98 30.64
CA ILE A 90 -5.00 -8.77 29.33
C ILE A 90 -6.05 -8.71 28.23
N THR A 91 -6.99 -9.65 28.18
CA THR A 91 -8.04 -9.69 27.14
C THR A 91 -9.00 -8.49 27.22
N THR A 92 -9.28 -7.99 28.42
CA THR A 92 -10.19 -6.86 28.61
C THR A 92 -9.54 -5.53 28.22
N GLU A 93 -8.25 -5.35 28.56
CA GLU A 93 -7.55 -4.09 28.28
C GLU A 93 -6.86 -4.05 26.92
N ILE A 94 -6.56 -5.22 26.35
CA ILE A 94 -5.95 -5.37 25.03
C ILE A 94 -6.88 -6.21 24.15
N PRO A 95 -7.93 -5.59 23.60
CA PRO A 95 -8.89 -6.27 22.74
C PRO A 95 -8.27 -6.64 21.39
N ALA A 96 -9.04 -7.36 20.57
CA ALA A 96 -8.70 -7.54 19.16
C ALA A 96 -8.66 -6.20 18.44
N ALA A 97 -7.72 -6.03 17.51
CA ALA A 97 -7.64 -4.83 16.69
C ALA A 97 -8.85 -4.74 15.74
N SER A 98 -9.34 -3.53 15.52
CA SER A 98 -10.34 -3.22 14.50
C SER A 98 -9.98 -1.93 13.77
N LEU A 99 -10.79 -1.53 12.80
CA LEU A 99 -10.58 -0.27 12.06
C LEU A 99 -10.73 0.98 12.96
N THR A 100 -11.37 0.86 14.12
CA THR A 100 -11.64 1.98 15.05
C THR A 100 -11.04 1.77 16.45
N GLN A 101 -10.62 0.55 16.77
CA GLN A 101 -10.10 0.18 18.08
C GLN A 101 -8.70 -0.43 17.94
N LYS A 102 -7.72 0.14 18.64
CA LYS A 102 -6.39 -0.45 18.74
C LYS A 102 -6.45 -1.78 19.50
N GLY A 103 -5.66 -2.75 19.08
CA GLY A 103 -5.64 -4.08 19.68
C GLY A 103 -4.58 -4.99 19.09
N ILE A 104 -4.66 -6.29 19.39
CA ILE A 104 -3.81 -7.33 18.81
C ILE A 104 -4.49 -7.91 17.56
N SER A 105 -3.73 -8.16 16.49
CA SER A 105 -4.21 -8.86 15.29
C SER A 105 -3.32 -10.07 15.02
N GLN A 106 -3.95 -11.18 14.60
CA GLN A 106 -3.23 -12.38 14.18
C GLN A 106 -2.68 -12.20 12.76
N LEU A 107 -1.45 -12.63 12.52
CA LEU A 107 -0.83 -12.58 11.20
C LEU A 107 -1.31 -13.73 10.31
N ASN A 108 -1.54 -13.46 9.02
CA ASN A 108 -1.90 -14.46 8.03
C ASN A 108 -1.05 -14.32 6.75
N SER A 109 -0.56 -15.46 6.24
CA SER A 109 0.25 -15.53 5.02
C SER A 109 -0.49 -16.11 3.81
N ALA A 110 -1.79 -16.37 3.91
CA ALA A 110 -2.62 -16.79 2.78
C ALA A 110 -2.77 -15.65 1.76
N THR A 111 -2.79 -15.98 0.48
CA THR A 111 -2.93 -15.02 -0.63
C THR A 111 -4.38 -14.84 -1.10
N ASN A 112 -5.32 -15.55 -0.48
CA ASN A 112 -6.74 -15.62 -0.84
C ASN A 112 -7.64 -15.67 0.41
N SER A 113 -7.22 -15.08 1.52
CA SER A 113 -8.01 -15.01 2.74
C SER A 113 -9.02 -13.87 2.67
N ASP A 114 -10.28 -14.15 2.98
CA ASP A 114 -11.35 -13.14 3.10
C ASP A 114 -11.51 -12.62 4.54
N ARG A 115 -10.66 -13.07 5.47
CA ARG A 115 -10.70 -12.62 6.87
C ARG A 115 -10.23 -11.18 7.01
N GLU A 116 -11.03 -10.35 7.67
CA GLU A 116 -10.72 -8.94 7.97
C GLU A 116 -10.13 -8.72 9.37
N ASP A 117 -10.08 -9.75 10.22
CA ASP A 117 -9.56 -9.69 11.59
C ASP A 117 -8.07 -10.05 11.71
N GLN A 118 -7.42 -10.32 10.57
CA GLN A 118 -6.04 -10.74 10.47
C GLN A 118 -5.23 -9.79 9.60
N ALA A 119 -3.97 -9.57 9.98
CA ALA A 119 -3.06 -8.75 9.20
C ALA A 119 -2.26 -9.59 8.20
N ALA A 120 -2.19 -9.13 6.95
CA ALA A 120 -1.39 -9.78 5.91
C ALA A 120 0.11 -9.67 6.23
N THR A 121 0.86 -10.77 6.07
CA THR A 121 2.32 -10.74 6.19
C THR A 121 2.98 -10.18 4.93
N PRO A 122 4.22 -9.65 5.02
CA PRO A 122 4.99 -9.27 3.83
C PRO A 122 5.14 -10.41 2.81
N LYS A 123 5.16 -11.67 3.28
CA LYS A 123 5.17 -12.85 2.43
C LYS A 123 3.88 -12.97 1.59
N ALA A 124 2.70 -12.82 2.20
CA ALA A 124 1.44 -12.83 1.45
C ALA A 124 1.40 -11.75 0.37
N VAL A 125 1.78 -10.51 0.71
CA VAL A 125 1.82 -9.39 -0.23
C VAL A 125 2.80 -9.66 -1.38
N HIS A 126 3.98 -10.17 -1.05
CA HIS A 126 4.99 -10.53 -2.04
C HIS A 126 4.54 -11.66 -2.97
N ASP A 127 3.89 -12.70 -2.44
CA ASP A 127 3.42 -13.83 -3.22
C ASP A 127 2.24 -13.40 -4.13
N VAL A 128 1.34 -12.50 -3.67
CA VAL A 128 0.32 -11.85 -4.52
C VAL A 128 0.96 -11.04 -5.65
N ARG A 129 2.00 -10.25 -5.37
CA ARG A 129 2.75 -9.52 -6.42
C ARG A 129 3.32 -10.47 -7.47
N LYS A 130 3.95 -11.57 -7.05
CA LYS A 130 4.47 -12.60 -7.97
C LYS A 130 3.37 -13.22 -8.83
N ILE A 131 2.21 -13.52 -8.24
CA ILE A 131 1.04 -14.02 -8.97
C ILE A 131 0.56 -12.99 -10.00
N ALA A 132 0.49 -11.71 -9.63
CA ALA A 132 0.10 -10.64 -10.54
C ALA A 132 1.09 -10.47 -11.71
N GLU A 133 2.40 -10.52 -11.43
CA GLU A 133 3.46 -10.48 -12.44
C GLU A 133 3.37 -11.68 -13.40
N GLY A 134 3.13 -12.88 -12.88
CA GLY A 134 2.93 -14.08 -13.69
C GLY A 134 1.66 -14.04 -14.54
N LYS A 135 0.58 -13.42 -14.04
CA LYS A 135 -0.63 -13.19 -14.84
C LYS A 135 -0.38 -12.20 -15.97
N LEU A 136 0.37 -11.13 -15.70
CA LEU A 136 0.68 -10.10 -16.70
C LEU A 136 1.59 -10.66 -17.81
N SER A 137 2.62 -11.44 -17.46
CA SER A 137 3.50 -12.06 -18.46
C SER A 137 2.81 -13.11 -19.33
N GLY A 138 1.69 -13.66 -18.87
CA GLY A 138 0.84 -14.57 -19.65
C GLY A 138 -0.14 -13.85 -20.61
N VAL A 139 -0.26 -12.52 -20.56
CA VAL A 139 -1.11 -11.79 -21.50
C VAL A 139 -0.34 -11.57 -22.80
N PRO A 140 -0.79 -12.11 -23.94
CA PRO A 140 -0.14 -11.88 -25.23
C PRO A 140 -0.31 -10.42 -25.68
N ASP A 141 0.43 -10.04 -26.72
CA ASP A 141 0.18 -8.78 -27.42
C ASP A 141 -1.22 -8.77 -28.03
N ALA A 142 -1.87 -7.60 -28.04
CA ALA A 142 -3.17 -7.45 -28.66
C ALA A 142 -3.10 -7.72 -30.16
N SER A 143 -4.15 -8.34 -30.70
CA SER A 143 -4.32 -8.55 -32.12
C SER A 143 -5.68 -8.03 -32.59
N LEU A 144 -5.96 -8.15 -33.89
CA LEU A 144 -7.26 -7.78 -34.44
C LEU A 144 -8.39 -8.72 -33.99
N THR A 145 -8.07 -9.88 -33.44
CA THR A 145 -9.04 -10.92 -33.05
C THR A 145 -9.00 -11.27 -31.57
N GLU A 146 -7.90 -10.94 -30.86
CA GLU A 146 -7.70 -11.26 -29.46
C GLU A 146 -7.27 -10.02 -28.66
N LYS A 147 -7.83 -9.90 -27.46
CA LYS A 147 -7.43 -8.84 -26.51
C LYS A 147 -6.04 -9.16 -25.95
N GLY A 148 -5.22 -8.13 -25.77
CA GLY A 148 -3.87 -8.27 -25.23
C GLY A 148 -3.26 -6.93 -24.84
N ILE A 149 -1.95 -6.92 -24.60
CA ILE A 149 -1.18 -5.71 -24.28
C ILE A 149 -0.86 -4.94 -25.58
N VAL A 150 -1.00 -3.62 -25.56
CA VAL A 150 -0.61 -2.74 -26.68
C VAL A 150 0.62 -1.94 -26.27
N ARG A 151 1.60 -1.85 -27.17
CA ARG A 151 2.76 -0.98 -27.01
C ARG A 151 2.71 0.11 -28.08
N LEU A 152 2.90 1.37 -27.66
CA LEU A 152 2.89 2.51 -28.58
C LEU A 152 4.28 2.74 -29.18
N SER A 153 4.31 3.20 -30.43
CA SER A 153 5.57 3.50 -31.13
C SER A 153 5.51 4.80 -31.92
N ASN A 154 6.65 5.50 -31.93
CA ASN A 154 6.91 6.67 -32.78
C ASN A 154 7.76 6.30 -34.01
N GLN A 155 7.94 5.01 -34.30
CA GLN A 155 8.73 4.55 -35.45
C GLN A 155 7.83 4.30 -36.66
N ILE A 156 8.24 4.82 -37.82
CA ILE A 156 7.62 4.50 -39.11
C ILE A 156 8.08 3.09 -39.50
N ALA A 157 7.14 2.26 -39.98
CA ALA A 157 7.41 0.87 -40.37
C ALA A 157 8.04 0.04 -39.25
N ASP A 158 7.54 0.22 -38.01
CA ASP A 158 7.91 -0.63 -36.88
C ASP A 158 7.53 -2.09 -37.18
N ALA A 159 8.53 -2.97 -37.15
CA ALA A 159 8.33 -4.41 -37.35
C ALA A 159 7.73 -5.10 -36.11
N GLY A 160 7.68 -4.40 -34.97
CA GLY A 160 6.95 -4.85 -33.79
C GLY A 160 5.44 -4.72 -33.98
N ASN A 161 4.68 -5.52 -33.23
CA ASN A 161 3.21 -5.41 -33.16
C ASN A 161 2.80 -4.20 -32.29
N THR A 162 3.24 -3.00 -32.69
CA THR A 162 3.01 -1.74 -31.99
C THR A 162 1.92 -0.92 -32.66
N VAL A 163 1.28 -0.06 -31.88
CA VAL A 163 0.29 0.90 -32.39
C VAL A 163 0.98 2.26 -32.56
N PRO A 164 0.82 2.94 -33.71
CA PRO A 164 1.40 4.25 -33.93
C PRO A 164 0.80 5.27 -32.97
N THR A 165 1.63 6.16 -32.41
CA THR A 165 1.10 7.29 -31.64
C THR A 165 0.39 8.31 -32.54
N SER A 166 -0.43 9.17 -31.95
CA SER A 166 -1.02 10.31 -32.65
C SER A 166 0.03 11.23 -33.26
N SER A 167 1.15 11.47 -32.56
CA SER A 167 2.23 12.31 -33.08
C SER A 167 2.84 11.74 -34.35
N LEU A 168 3.08 10.42 -34.39
CA LEU A 168 3.59 9.75 -35.59
C LEU A 168 2.60 9.87 -36.74
N MET A 169 1.32 9.61 -36.47
CA MET A 169 0.24 9.73 -37.46
C MET A 169 0.15 11.14 -38.03
N HIS A 170 0.26 12.18 -37.19
CA HIS A 170 0.29 13.57 -37.63
C HIS A 170 1.50 13.89 -38.51
N THR A 171 2.70 13.43 -38.13
CA THR A 171 3.91 13.62 -38.94
C THR A 171 3.75 12.95 -40.31
N VAL A 172 3.31 11.70 -40.35
CA VAL A 172 3.08 10.96 -41.60
C VAL A 172 2.05 11.65 -42.48
N TRP A 173 0.92 12.09 -41.90
CA TRP A 173 -0.13 12.78 -42.64
C TRP A 173 0.35 14.12 -43.23
N ASN A 174 1.12 14.89 -42.47
CA ASN A 174 1.68 16.16 -42.94
C ASN A 174 2.67 15.95 -44.10
N GLU A 175 3.57 14.97 -44.00
CA GLU A 175 4.53 14.65 -45.07
C GLU A 175 3.84 14.11 -46.33
N LEU A 176 2.79 13.29 -46.18
CA LEU A 176 1.97 12.83 -47.31
C LEU A 176 1.29 14.00 -48.03
N ASN A 177 0.67 14.92 -47.29
CA ASN A 177 0.03 16.09 -47.91
C ASN A 177 1.03 16.96 -48.67
N LYS A 178 2.21 17.20 -48.09
CA LYS A 178 3.28 17.95 -48.75
C LYS A 178 3.71 17.30 -50.06
N SER A 179 3.78 15.96 -50.10
CA SER A 179 4.10 15.21 -51.32
C SER A 179 3.00 15.36 -52.37
N ILE A 180 1.73 15.26 -51.98
CA ILE A 180 0.56 15.44 -52.85
C ILE A 180 0.51 16.86 -53.45
N ASP A 181 0.72 17.89 -52.63
CA ASP A 181 0.73 19.30 -53.08
C ASP A 181 1.83 19.56 -54.12
N GLY A 182 3.01 18.96 -53.91
CA GLY A 182 4.10 19.01 -54.89
C GLY A 182 3.74 18.34 -56.21
N ALA A 183 3.11 17.16 -56.17
CA ALA A 183 2.66 16.46 -57.37
C ALA A 183 1.58 17.24 -58.14
N ASN A 184 0.60 17.82 -57.43
CA ASN A 184 -0.44 18.66 -58.02
C ASN A 184 0.15 19.93 -58.67
N THR A 185 1.15 20.54 -58.03
CA THR A 185 1.88 21.68 -58.59
C THR A 185 2.59 21.30 -59.90
N ASN A 186 3.30 20.18 -59.90
CA ASN A 186 3.99 19.67 -61.09
C ASN A 186 3.02 19.35 -62.23
N ALA A 187 1.87 18.72 -61.92
CA ALA A 187 0.83 18.45 -62.89
C ALA A 187 0.23 19.73 -63.49
N THR A 188 -0.03 20.73 -62.65
CA THR A 188 -0.50 22.06 -63.08
C THR A 188 0.50 22.73 -64.01
N ASN A 189 1.78 22.71 -63.66
CA ASN A 189 2.85 23.27 -64.49
C ASN A 189 2.96 22.54 -65.84
N ALA A 190 2.90 21.21 -65.85
CA ALA A 190 2.92 20.43 -67.08
C ALA A 190 1.71 20.76 -67.98
N ASN A 191 0.51 20.88 -67.39
CA ASN A 191 -0.71 21.25 -68.12
C ASN A 191 -0.62 22.68 -68.71
N ASN A 192 -0.09 23.62 -67.93
CA ASN A 192 0.13 25.01 -68.38
C ASN A 192 1.16 25.06 -69.51
N ASN A 193 2.24 24.29 -69.41
CA ASN A 193 3.25 24.18 -70.47
C ASN A 193 2.66 23.58 -71.74
N ALA A 194 1.87 22.50 -71.63
CA ALA A 194 1.19 21.89 -72.77
C ALA A 194 0.20 22.86 -73.43
N THR A 195 -0.60 23.56 -72.62
CA THR A 195 -1.53 24.60 -73.09
C THR A 195 -0.77 25.72 -73.80
N SER A 196 0.33 26.19 -73.23
CA SER A 196 1.17 27.23 -73.81
C SER A 196 1.80 26.79 -75.14
N ALA A 197 2.28 25.54 -75.22
CA ALA A 197 2.80 24.97 -76.45
C ALA A 197 1.72 24.85 -77.52
N ASN A 198 0.51 24.42 -77.14
CA ASN A 198 -0.64 24.32 -78.05
C ASN A 198 -1.07 25.70 -78.57
N ASN A 199 -1.14 26.70 -77.69
CA ASN A 199 -1.45 28.08 -78.06
C ASN A 199 -0.38 28.66 -79.01
N ASN A 200 0.91 28.41 -78.75
CA ASN A 200 1.99 28.82 -79.64
C ASN A 200 1.85 28.16 -81.03
N ALA A 201 1.61 26.85 -81.09
CA ALA A 201 1.41 26.12 -82.34
C ALA A 201 0.20 26.66 -83.12
N ASN A 202 -0.93 26.86 -82.46
CA ASN A 202 -2.14 27.44 -83.06
C ASN A 202 -1.87 28.85 -83.63
N ASN A 203 -1.16 29.70 -82.89
CA ASN A 203 -0.80 31.05 -83.34
C ASN A 203 0.10 31.02 -84.59
N ARG A 204 1.08 30.10 -84.65
CA ARG A 204 1.99 29.97 -85.82
C ARG A 204 1.31 29.38 -87.06
N LEU A 205 0.23 28.60 -86.89
CA LEU A 205 -0.54 28.01 -87.99
C LEU A 205 -1.70 28.90 -88.48
N ALA A 206 -1.92 30.06 -87.85
CA ALA A 206 -3.02 30.94 -88.16
C ALA A 206 -2.87 31.56 -89.56
N LYS A 207 -3.70 31.13 -90.53
CA LYS A 207 -3.61 31.53 -91.95
C LYS A 207 -3.73 33.05 -92.18
N ASN A 208 -4.41 33.76 -91.29
CA ASN A 208 -4.53 35.22 -91.35
C ASN A 208 -3.23 35.97 -91.01
N GLN A 209 -2.21 35.27 -90.48
CA GLN A 209 -0.86 35.82 -90.24
C GLN A 209 0.12 35.53 -91.38
N ASN A 210 -0.22 34.64 -92.33
CA ASN A 210 0.68 34.27 -93.43
C ASN A 210 0.95 35.48 -94.35
N GLY A 211 2.20 35.93 -94.41
CA GLY A 211 2.64 37.06 -95.22
C GLY A 211 2.22 38.43 -94.66
N ALA A 212 1.82 38.51 -93.38
CA ALA A 212 1.52 39.78 -92.71
C ALA A 212 2.73 40.72 -92.62
N ASP A 213 3.94 40.14 -92.63
CA ASP A 213 5.24 40.78 -92.60
C ASP A 213 5.81 41.10 -94.00
N ILE A 214 5.11 40.76 -95.10
CA ILE A 214 5.55 41.10 -96.46
C ILE A 214 5.28 42.60 -96.71
N PRO A 215 6.30 43.45 -96.86
CA PRO A 215 6.11 44.90 -96.95
C PRO A 215 5.36 45.34 -98.22
N ASN A 216 5.52 44.60 -99.32
CA ASN A 216 4.83 44.84 -100.59
C ASN A 216 4.32 43.54 -101.23
N LYS A 217 3.11 43.13 -100.83
CA LYS A 217 2.47 41.89 -101.32
C LYS A 217 2.30 41.85 -102.84
N SER A 218 2.06 42.99 -103.48
CA SER A 218 1.86 43.07 -104.94
C SER A 218 3.14 42.87 -105.75
N GLU A 219 4.31 43.13 -105.17
CA GLU A 219 5.62 42.95 -105.82
C GLU A 219 6.17 41.52 -105.61
N PHE A 220 5.85 40.90 -104.47
CA PHE A 220 6.18 39.51 -104.18
C PHE A 220 5.53 38.50 -105.14
N ILE A 221 4.31 38.78 -105.63
CA ILE A 221 3.56 37.88 -106.53
C ILE A 221 4.07 37.96 -107.98
N LYS A 222 4.93 38.93 -108.33
CA LYS A 222 5.39 39.18 -109.70
C LYS A 222 6.72 38.48 -110.07
N ASN A 223 7.40 37.86 -109.11
CA ASN A 223 8.64 37.08 -109.31
C ASN A 223 8.36 35.58 -109.11
#